data_AF-A0A1G3R0F6-F1
#
_entry.id   AF-A0A1G3R0F6-F1
#
_cell.length_a   1.000
_cell.length_b   1.000
_cell.length_c   1.000
_cell.angle_alpha   90.00
_cell.angle_beta   90.00
_cell.angle_gamma   90.00
#
_symmetry.space_group_name_H-M   'P 1'
#
loop_
_entity.id
_entity.type
_entity.pdbx_description
1 polymer ?
#
loop_
_entity_poly.entity_id
_entity_poly.type
_entity_poly.pdbx_seq_one_letter_code
_entity_poly.pdbx_strand_id
1 'polypeptide(L)'
;MYNAAVRDDAYFQKRISVNEAFLDFFFEIDDNLYENARRAIAESYYELGNREKADLLFERWLEEDPAWGWGWIGWSDCYYLGYRKEKNYQRAEEILLRGLKVSNVRDKEFLFERLEGIYNDTGEEEKLIEIKNQIRDHEKNSILQSGVSQTKVGRNDPCPCGSGKKYKKCCLIKE
;
A
#
# COMPACT_ATOMS: atom_id res chain seq x y z
N MET A 1 -13.26 -11.72 -2.32
CA MET A 1 -14.52 -11.60 -1.54
C MET A 1 -15.08 -10.19 -1.48
N TYR A 2 -14.28 -9.12 -1.64
CA TYR A 2 -14.76 -7.74 -1.54
C TYR A 2 -15.95 -7.42 -2.47
N ASN A 3 -15.88 -7.76 -3.77
CA ASN A 3 -16.99 -7.50 -4.71
C ASN A 3 -18.30 -8.23 -4.37
N ALA A 4 -18.22 -9.39 -3.71
CA ALA A 4 -19.40 -10.08 -3.19
C ALA A 4 -19.93 -9.37 -1.93
N ALA A 5 -19.04 -8.89 -1.08
CA ALA A 5 -19.37 -8.16 0.14
C ALA A 5 -20.00 -6.80 -0.09
N VAL A 6 -19.70 -6.13 -1.21
CA VAL A 6 -20.42 -4.90 -1.61
C VAL A 6 -21.93 -5.16 -1.88
N ARG A 7 -22.35 -6.41 -2.06
CA ARG A 7 -23.76 -6.78 -2.31
C ARG A 7 -24.44 -7.43 -1.09
N ASP A 8 -23.68 -7.98 -0.16
CA ASP A 8 -24.17 -8.64 1.05
C ASP A 8 -23.14 -8.51 2.18
N ASP A 9 -23.52 -7.79 3.23
CA ASP A 9 -22.67 -7.44 4.37
C ASP A 9 -22.17 -8.69 5.12
N ALA A 10 -22.88 -9.82 5.04
CA ALA A 10 -22.43 -11.07 5.65
C ALA A 10 -21.06 -11.55 5.11
N TYR A 11 -20.68 -11.15 3.90
CA TYR A 11 -19.37 -11.48 3.34
C TYR A 11 -18.24 -10.61 3.91
N PHE A 12 -18.51 -9.42 4.47
CA PHE A 12 -17.49 -8.68 5.21
C PHE A 12 -17.14 -9.39 6.52
N GLN A 13 -18.13 -9.91 7.24
CA GLN A 13 -17.88 -10.70 8.45
C GLN A 13 -17.08 -11.98 8.14
N LYS A 14 -17.38 -12.66 7.03
CA LYS A 14 -16.58 -13.81 6.56
C LYS A 14 -15.17 -13.42 6.14
N ARG A 15 -15.00 -12.28 5.45
CA ARG A 15 -13.68 -11.75 5.07
C ARG A 15 -12.85 -11.46 6.32
N ILE A 16 -13.44 -10.88 7.38
CA ILE A 16 -12.77 -10.67 8.67
C ILE A 16 -12.31 -12.00 9.24
N SER A 17 -13.24 -12.95 9.45
CA SER A 17 -12.94 -14.23 10.11
C SER A 17 -11.86 -15.04 9.39
N VAL A 18 -11.89 -15.08 8.05
CA VAL A 18 -10.87 -15.81 7.27
C VAL A 18 -9.50 -15.15 7.38
N ASN A 19 -9.43 -13.82 7.36
CA ASN A 19 -8.15 -13.12 7.44
C ASN A 19 -7.60 -13.12 8.88
N GLU A 20 -8.44 -13.03 9.92
CA GLU A 20 -7.99 -13.18 11.32
C GLU A 20 -7.40 -14.59 11.54
N ALA A 21 -8.10 -15.64 11.11
CA ALA A 21 -7.55 -16.99 11.17
C ALA A 21 -6.25 -17.12 10.35
N PHE A 22 -6.16 -16.47 9.19
CA PHE A 22 -4.93 -16.45 8.41
C PHE A 22 -3.75 -15.82 9.17
N LEU A 23 -3.99 -14.74 9.91
CA LEU A 23 -2.95 -14.09 10.73
C LEU A 23 -2.53 -14.93 11.95
N ASP A 24 -3.43 -15.74 12.51
CA ASP A 24 -3.18 -16.55 13.71
C ASP A 24 -2.44 -17.87 13.42
N PHE A 25 -2.64 -18.48 12.25
CA PHE A 25 -2.20 -19.85 11.99
C PHE A 25 -0.93 -19.98 11.13
N PHE A 26 -0.48 -18.91 10.48
CA PHE A 26 0.65 -18.99 9.56
C PHE A 26 1.81 -18.09 10.05
N PHE A 27 2.88 -18.73 10.52
CA PHE A 27 4.02 -18.03 11.17
C PHE A 27 5.18 -17.68 10.20
N GLU A 28 5.19 -18.25 8.99
CA GLU A 28 6.18 -17.97 7.94
C GLU A 28 5.46 -17.56 6.65
N ILE A 29 4.90 -16.36 6.63
CA ILE A 29 4.17 -15.83 5.47
C ILE A 29 5.00 -14.79 4.75
N ASP A 30 4.86 -14.76 3.42
CA ASP A 30 5.21 -13.60 2.59
C ASP A 30 4.57 -12.32 3.14
N ASP A 31 5.38 -11.28 3.36
CA ASP A 31 4.96 -10.00 3.95
C ASP A 31 3.75 -9.40 3.23
N ASN A 32 3.63 -9.55 1.91
CA ASN A 32 2.50 -9.00 1.16
C ASN A 32 1.18 -9.69 1.52
N LEU A 33 1.18 -10.99 1.80
CA LEU A 33 -0.03 -11.70 2.21
C LEU A 33 -0.49 -11.24 3.59
N TYR A 34 0.46 -10.98 4.48
CA TYR A 34 0.20 -10.49 5.82
C TYR A 34 -0.41 -9.07 5.79
N GLU A 35 0.18 -8.17 5.02
CA GLU A 35 -0.33 -6.81 4.79
C GLU A 35 -1.74 -6.83 4.15
N ASN A 36 -1.94 -7.68 3.14
CA ASN A 36 -3.23 -7.80 2.48
C ASN A 36 -4.32 -8.30 3.45
N ALA A 37 -4.00 -9.24 4.32
CA ALA A 37 -4.94 -9.75 5.33
C ALA A 37 -5.30 -8.66 6.36
N ARG A 38 -4.31 -7.93 6.87
CA ARG A 38 -4.51 -6.78 7.76
C ARG A 38 -5.47 -5.76 7.16
N ARG A 39 -5.14 -5.25 5.97
CA ARG A 39 -5.98 -4.27 5.26
C ARG A 39 -7.38 -4.82 4.99
N ALA A 40 -7.48 -6.09 4.62
CA ALA A 40 -8.77 -6.72 4.39
C ALA A 40 -9.68 -6.76 5.62
N ILE A 41 -9.12 -6.94 6.81
CA ILE A 41 -9.87 -6.90 8.07
C ILE A 41 -10.35 -5.48 8.35
N ALA A 42 -9.44 -4.50 8.34
CA ALA A 42 -9.78 -3.12 8.70
C ALA A 42 -10.80 -2.48 7.74
N GLU A 43 -10.61 -2.63 6.42
CA GLU A 43 -11.59 -2.18 5.43
C GLU A 43 -12.97 -2.81 5.65
N SER A 44 -13.02 -4.09 6.02
CA SER A 44 -14.30 -4.78 6.24
C SER A 44 -15.03 -4.24 7.48
N TYR A 45 -14.31 -3.93 8.56
CA TYR A 45 -14.90 -3.25 9.72
C TYR A 45 -15.44 -1.86 9.35
N TYR A 46 -14.72 -1.12 8.50
CA TYR A 46 -15.16 0.18 8.02
C TYR A 46 -16.47 0.09 7.24
N GLU A 47 -16.56 -0.85 6.30
CA GLU A 47 -17.74 -1.09 5.46
C GLU A 47 -18.96 -1.55 6.28
N LEU A 48 -18.73 -2.34 7.35
CA LEU A 48 -19.77 -2.70 8.33
C LEU A 48 -20.17 -1.55 9.26
N GLY A 49 -19.54 -0.38 9.11
CA GLY A 49 -19.81 0.83 9.86
C GLY A 49 -19.12 0.95 11.20
N ASN A 50 -18.26 0.02 11.56
CA ASN A 50 -17.40 0.11 12.73
C ASN A 50 -16.11 0.88 12.40
N ARG A 51 -16.27 2.18 12.14
CA ARG A 51 -15.16 3.07 11.74
C ARG A 51 -14.07 3.16 12.81
N GLU A 52 -14.46 3.25 14.07
CA GLU A 52 -13.53 3.30 15.20
C GLU A 52 -12.61 2.08 15.23
N LYS A 53 -13.18 0.88 15.06
CA LYS A 53 -12.37 -0.35 15.01
C LYS A 53 -11.43 -0.38 13.80
N ALA A 54 -11.89 0.09 12.64
CA ALA A 54 -11.05 0.17 11.45
C ALA A 54 -9.85 1.11 11.66
N ASP A 55 -10.11 2.32 12.17
CA ASP A 55 -9.06 3.31 12.47
C ASP A 55 -8.05 2.74 13.49
N LEU A 56 -8.51 2.16 14.59
CA LEU A 56 -7.62 1.56 15.62
C LEU A 56 -6.73 0.45 15.05
N LEU A 57 -7.25 -0.36 14.12
CA LEU A 57 -6.48 -1.42 13.49
C LEU A 57 -5.39 -0.86 12.58
N PHE A 58 -5.73 0.12 11.73
CA PHE A 58 -4.75 0.78 10.88
C PHE A 58 -3.69 1.52 11.71
N GLU A 59 -4.08 2.27 12.74
CA GLU A 59 -3.14 2.98 13.62
C GLU A 59 -2.13 2.02 14.24
N ARG A 60 -2.62 0.95 14.88
CA ARG A 60 -1.73 -0.05 15.51
C ARG A 60 -0.74 -0.64 14.51
N TRP A 61 -1.20 -1.02 13.31
CA TRP A 61 -0.32 -1.66 12.33
C TRP A 61 0.65 -0.69 11.66
N LEU A 62 0.29 0.58 11.52
CA LEU A 62 1.16 1.63 11.01
C LEU A 62 2.13 2.17 12.08
N GLU A 63 1.83 1.99 13.36
CA GLU A 63 2.80 2.15 14.44
C GLU A 63 3.86 1.05 14.41
N GLU A 64 3.46 -0.19 14.10
CA GLU A 64 4.38 -1.33 13.94
C GLU A 64 5.25 -1.22 12.67
N ASP A 65 4.65 -0.88 11.53
CA ASP A 65 5.35 -0.63 10.27
C ASP A 65 4.84 0.66 9.59
N PRO A 66 5.43 1.83 9.90
CA PRO A 66 5.05 3.08 9.28
C PRO A 66 5.44 3.16 7.80
N ALA A 67 6.33 2.30 7.32
CA ALA A 67 6.74 2.26 5.91
C ALA A 67 5.74 1.49 5.03
N TRP A 68 4.69 0.92 5.60
CA TRP A 68 3.63 0.21 4.89
C TRP A 68 2.74 1.17 4.08
N GLY A 69 3.13 1.43 2.83
CA GLY A 69 2.43 2.34 1.91
C GLY A 69 0.96 1.99 1.72
N TRP A 70 0.67 0.72 1.43
CA TRP A 70 -0.71 0.24 1.25
C TRP A 70 -1.56 0.26 2.53
N GLY A 71 -0.94 0.35 3.71
CA GLY A 71 -1.65 0.62 4.96
C GLY A 71 -2.20 2.05 4.99
N TRP A 72 -1.36 3.04 4.67
CA TRP A 72 -1.79 4.44 4.55
C TRP A 72 -2.82 4.63 3.42
N ILE A 73 -2.57 4.06 2.25
CA ILE A 73 -3.46 4.16 1.09
C ILE A 73 -4.81 3.52 1.39
N GLY A 74 -4.82 2.27 1.89
CA GLY A 74 -6.05 1.55 2.19
C GLY A 74 -6.89 2.22 3.27
N TRP A 75 -6.24 2.80 4.28
CA TRP A 75 -6.93 3.56 5.31
C TRP A 75 -7.57 4.84 4.77
N SER A 76 -6.85 5.58 3.93
CA SER A 76 -7.38 6.76 3.24
C SER A 76 -8.53 6.41 2.29
N ASP A 77 -8.39 5.32 1.53
CA ASP A 77 -9.38 4.84 0.57
C ASP A 77 -10.72 4.49 1.23
N CYS A 78 -10.73 4.07 2.51
CA CYS A 78 -11.97 3.91 3.27
C CYS A 78 -12.79 5.21 3.31
N TYR A 79 -12.15 6.37 3.40
CA TYR A 79 -12.79 7.68 3.48
C TYR A 79 -12.97 8.36 2.12
N TYR A 80 -12.13 8.05 1.13
CA TYR A 80 -12.17 8.68 -0.19
C TYR A 80 -12.91 7.86 -1.26
N LEU A 81 -12.66 6.55 -1.33
CA LEU A 81 -13.18 5.64 -2.37
C LEU A 81 -14.24 4.66 -1.84
N GLY A 82 -14.56 4.71 -0.55
CA GLY A 82 -15.55 3.84 0.09
C GLY A 82 -16.90 3.86 -0.63
N TYR A 83 -17.42 2.68 -0.98
CA TYR A 83 -18.57 2.54 -1.87
C TYR A 83 -19.91 2.95 -1.25
N ARG A 84 -20.05 2.81 0.07
CA ARG A 84 -21.37 2.85 0.73
C ARG A 84 -21.64 4.13 1.51
N LYS A 85 -20.68 5.04 1.63
CA LYS A 85 -20.76 6.16 2.57
C LYS A 85 -20.28 7.46 1.97
N GLU A 86 -20.76 8.54 2.59
CA GLU A 86 -20.32 9.90 2.29
C GLU A 86 -18.81 10.01 2.43
N LYS A 87 -18.17 10.56 1.39
CA LYS A 87 -16.73 10.77 1.36
C LYS A 87 -16.33 11.75 2.45
N ASN A 88 -15.21 11.47 3.11
CA ASN A 88 -14.56 12.41 4.03
C ASN A 88 -13.15 12.73 3.50
N TYR A 89 -13.10 13.69 2.57
CA TYR A 89 -11.88 14.14 1.92
C TYR A 89 -10.83 14.63 2.93
N GLN A 90 -11.25 15.37 3.96
CA GLN A 90 -10.35 15.91 4.97
C GLN A 90 -9.64 14.80 5.76
N ARG A 91 -10.38 13.75 6.17
CA ARG A 91 -9.79 12.61 6.88
C ARG A 91 -8.87 11.80 5.97
N ALA A 92 -9.28 11.58 4.72
CA ALA A 92 -8.47 10.89 3.71
C ALA A 92 -7.14 11.62 3.45
N GLU A 93 -7.18 12.96 3.31
CA GLU A 93 -6.02 13.84 3.17
C GLU A 93 -5.09 13.73 4.38
N GLU A 94 -5.63 13.86 5.60
CA GLU A 94 -4.85 13.79 6.85
C GLU A 94 -4.02 12.49 6.92
N ILE A 95 -4.64 11.35 6.60
CA ILE A 95 -4.00 10.03 6.61
C ILE A 95 -2.85 9.97 5.59
N LEU A 96 -3.09 10.43 4.35
CA LEU A 96 -2.07 10.41 3.30
C LEU A 96 -0.89 11.35 3.63
N LEU A 97 -1.17 12.54 4.15
CA LEU A 97 -0.13 13.49 4.58
C LEU A 97 0.69 12.95 5.76
N ARG A 98 0.09 12.16 6.67
CA ARG A 98 0.83 11.43 7.71
C ARG A 98 1.77 10.39 7.08
N GLY A 99 1.29 9.60 6.13
CA GLY A 99 2.12 8.64 5.40
C GLY A 99 3.29 9.29 4.66
N LEU A 100 3.07 10.44 3.99
CA LEU A 100 4.12 11.16 3.27
C LEU A 100 5.22 11.77 4.17
N LYS A 101 4.95 11.94 5.48
CA LYS A 101 5.98 12.34 6.47
C LYS A 101 6.93 11.21 6.83
N VAL A 102 6.58 9.95 6.56
CA VAL A 102 7.45 8.80 6.78
C VAL A 102 8.52 8.76 5.68
N SER A 103 9.79 8.86 6.07
CA SER A 103 10.91 9.07 5.14
C SER A 103 11.12 7.93 4.15
N ASN A 104 10.84 6.69 4.57
CA ASN A 104 11.01 5.47 3.78
C ASN A 104 9.67 4.80 3.42
N VAL A 105 8.58 5.56 3.35
CA VAL A 105 7.27 5.02 2.97
C VAL A 105 7.35 4.36 1.59
N ARG A 106 6.90 3.11 1.52
CA ARG A 106 6.76 2.36 0.27
C ARG A 106 5.59 2.92 -0.53
N ASP A 107 5.56 2.66 -1.84
CA ASP A 107 4.40 2.99 -2.71
C ASP A 107 4.03 4.49 -2.69
N LYS A 108 5.03 5.36 -2.48
CA LYS A 108 4.85 6.81 -2.26
C LYS A 108 4.12 7.51 -3.42
N GLU A 109 4.35 7.05 -4.64
CA GLU A 109 3.67 7.49 -5.86
C GLU A 109 2.15 7.34 -5.75
N PHE A 110 1.65 6.25 -5.16
CA PHE A 110 0.22 6.03 -5.02
C PHE A 110 -0.41 6.90 -3.92
N LEU A 111 0.37 7.26 -2.87
CA LEU A 111 -0.09 8.27 -1.90
C LEU A 111 -0.28 9.62 -2.59
N PHE A 112 0.65 10.01 -3.46
CA PHE A 112 0.53 11.24 -4.24
C PHE A 112 -0.65 11.23 -5.20
N GLU A 113 -0.85 10.13 -5.95
CA GLU A 113 -2.00 9.98 -6.85
C GLU A 113 -3.34 10.14 -6.11
N ARG A 114 -3.44 9.63 -4.88
CA ARG A 114 -4.65 9.79 -4.06
C ARG A 114 -4.87 11.23 -3.62
N LEU A 115 -3.83 11.93 -3.18
CA LEU A 115 -3.92 13.35 -2.83
C LEU A 115 -4.26 14.21 -4.05
N GLU A 116 -3.66 13.94 -5.20
CA GLU A 116 -4.00 14.61 -6.46
C GLU A 116 -5.49 14.41 -6.80
N GLY A 117 -5.99 13.18 -6.68
CA GLY A 117 -7.41 12.88 -6.88
C GLY A 117 -8.31 13.65 -5.91
N ILE A 118 -7.97 13.67 -4.62
CA ILE A 118 -8.70 14.44 -3.59
C ILE A 118 -8.74 15.92 -3.96
N TYR A 119 -7.61 16.56 -4.28
CA TYR A 119 -7.57 18.00 -4.57
C TYR A 119 -8.28 18.37 -5.87
N ASN A 120 -8.27 17.49 -6.88
CA ASN A 120 -9.10 17.68 -8.07
C ASN A 120 -10.60 17.60 -7.73
N ASP A 121 -11.00 16.60 -6.94
CA ASP A 121 -12.39 16.40 -6.52
C ASP A 121 -12.91 17.57 -5.66
N THR A 122 -12.07 18.14 -4.79
CA THR A 122 -12.44 19.23 -3.88
C THR A 122 -12.26 20.63 -4.48
N GLY A 123 -11.53 20.76 -5.59
CA GLY A 123 -11.23 22.05 -6.23
C GLY A 123 -10.15 22.87 -5.52
N GLU A 124 -9.28 22.24 -4.73
CA GLU A 124 -8.19 22.91 -4.02
C GLU A 124 -6.97 23.15 -4.94
N GLU A 125 -7.07 24.15 -5.82
CA GLU A 125 -6.10 24.43 -6.88
C GLU A 125 -4.65 24.63 -6.39
N GLU A 126 -4.45 25.37 -5.29
CA GLU A 126 -3.11 25.64 -4.75
C GLU A 126 -2.43 24.34 -4.28
N LYS A 127 -3.16 23.50 -3.54
CA LYS A 127 -2.65 22.19 -3.08
C LYS A 127 -2.41 21.24 -4.26
N LEU A 128 -3.26 21.29 -5.29
CA LEU A 128 -3.08 20.52 -6.52
C LEU A 128 -1.79 20.91 -7.25
N ILE A 129 -1.47 22.20 -7.33
CA ILE A 129 -0.21 22.67 -7.91
C ILE A 129 0.98 22.18 -7.08
N GLU A 130 0.89 22.28 -5.76
CA GLU A 130 1.93 21.83 -4.84
C GLU A 130 2.20 20.33 -4.99
N ILE A 131 1.17 19.49 -4.94
CA ILE A 131 1.33 18.04 -5.03
C ILE A 131 1.91 17.63 -6.39
N LYS A 132 1.51 18.30 -7.49
CA LYS A 132 2.07 18.06 -8.84
C LYS A 132 3.55 18.43 -8.94
N ASN A 133 4.02 19.42 -8.17
CA ASN A 133 5.45 19.72 -8.10
C ASN A 133 6.19 18.63 -7.30
N GLN A 134 5.63 18.20 -6.16
CA GLN A 134 6.22 17.12 -5.35
C GLN A 134 6.30 15.79 -6.12
N ILE A 135 5.29 15.44 -6.92
CA ILE A 135 5.29 14.28 -7.81
C ILE A 135 6.45 14.38 -8.81
N ARG A 136 6.58 15.51 -9.51
CA ARG A 136 7.67 15.74 -10.48
C ARG A 136 9.05 15.62 -9.84
N ASP A 137 9.23 16.16 -8.64
CA ASP A 137 10.49 16.05 -7.91
C ASP A 137 10.78 14.61 -7.48
N HIS A 138 9.75 13.87 -7.04
CA HIS A 138 9.86 12.46 -6.69
C HIS A 138 10.25 11.58 -7.90
N GLU A 139 9.59 11.77 -9.04
CA GLU A 139 9.91 11.07 -10.29
C GLU A 139 11.33 11.35 -10.77
N LYS A 140 11.77 12.61 -10.69
CA LYS A 140 13.14 12.99 -11.05
C LYS A 140 14.16 12.30 -10.14
N ASN A 141 13.89 12.22 -8.84
CA ASN A 141 14.75 11.56 -7.87
C ASN A 141 14.76 10.02 -8.06
N SER A 142 13.62 9.41 -8.39
CA SER A 142 13.54 7.97 -8.65
C SER A 142 14.32 7.56 -9.90
N ILE A 143 14.32 8.40 -10.95
CA ILE A 143 15.13 8.20 -12.17
C ILE A 143 16.62 8.28 -11.83
N LEU A 144 17.05 9.28 -11.05
CA LEU A 144 18.44 9.43 -10.62
C LEU A 144 18.92 8.21 -9.80
N GLN A 145 18.05 7.67 -8.94
CA GLN A 145 18.34 6.50 -8.11
C GLN A 145 18.35 5.19 -8.92
N SER A 146 17.54 5.12 -9.99
CA SER A 146 17.49 4.00 -10.95
C SER A 146 18.61 4.06 -12.00
N GLY A 147 19.35 5.18 -12.08
CA GLY A 147 20.46 5.43 -13.01
C GLY A 147 21.70 4.55 -12.79
N VAL A 148 21.77 3.78 -11.69
CA VAL A 148 22.68 2.64 -11.58
C VAL A 148 22.00 1.46 -12.26
N SER A 149 22.22 1.33 -13.56
CA SER A 149 21.92 0.11 -14.32
C SER A 149 22.71 -1.07 -13.71
N GLN A 150 22.18 -1.70 -12.66
CA GLN A 150 22.39 -3.12 -12.49
C GLN A 150 21.62 -3.76 -13.63
N THR A 151 22.32 -4.07 -14.73
CA THR A 151 21.80 -4.97 -15.75
C THR A 151 21.23 -6.17 -15.01
N LYS A 152 19.89 -6.28 -14.95
CA LYS A 152 19.22 -7.41 -14.31
C LYS A 152 19.58 -8.62 -15.14
N VAL A 153 20.65 -9.31 -14.74
CA VAL A 153 21.06 -10.56 -15.37
C VAL A 153 19.92 -11.55 -15.16
N GLY A 154 19.35 -12.04 -16.26
CA GLY A 154 18.29 -13.02 -16.20
C GLY A 154 18.79 -14.28 -15.49
N ARG A 155 17.94 -14.90 -14.67
CA ARG A 155 18.29 -16.12 -13.91
C ARG A 155 18.91 -17.24 -14.79
N ASN A 156 18.57 -17.28 -16.08
CA ASN A 156 19.07 -18.27 -17.04
C ASN A 156 20.25 -17.78 -17.90
N ASP A 157 20.62 -16.50 -17.84
CA ASP A 157 21.71 -15.93 -18.63
C ASP A 157 23.07 -16.39 -18.11
N PRO A 158 24.14 -16.34 -18.93
CA PRO A 158 25.50 -16.56 -18.47
C PRO A 158 25.84 -15.67 -17.26
N CYS A 159 26.47 -16.26 -16.25
CA CYS A 159 26.79 -15.57 -15.02
C CYS A 159 27.92 -14.55 -15.25
N PRO A 160 27.76 -13.28 -14.83
CA PRO A 160 28.72 -12.22 -15.11
C PRO A 160 30.07 -12.38 -14.39
N CYS A 161 30.20 -13.33 -13.44
CA CYS A 161 31.47 -13.64 -12.79
C CYS A 161 32.46 -14.43 -13.67
N GLY A 162 32.11 -14.72 -14.93
CA GLY A 162 32.99 -15.42 -15.88
C GLY A 162 33.06 -16.94 -15.69
N SER A 163 32.20 -17.52 -14.83
CA SER A 163 32.22 -18.96 -14.54
C SER A 163 31.71 -19.86 -15.68
N GLY A 164 31.12 -19.28 -16.74
CA GLY A 164 30.46 -20.02 -17.83
C GLY A 164 29.14 -20.71 -17.42
N LYS A 165 28.71 -20.61 -16.16
CA LYS A 165 27.44 -21.18 -15.65
C LYS A 165 26.29 -20.19 -15.81
N LYS A 166 25.04 -20.67 -15.77
CA LYS A 166 23.85 -19.79 -15.68
C LYS A 166 23.82 -19.06 -14.33
N TYR A 167 23.37 -17.81 -14.30
CA TYR A 167 23.36 -16.96 -13.09
C TYR A 167 22.71 -17.65 -11.88
N LYS A 168 21.55 -18.31 -12.08
CA LYS A 168 20.84 -19.06 -11.02
C LYS A 168 21.62 -20.24 -10.41
N LYS A 169 22.64 -20.74 -11.11
CA LYS A 169 23.47 -21.89 -10.70
C LYS A 169 24.85 -21.47 -10.20
N CYS A 170 25.08 -20.17 -10.03
CA CYS A 170 26.38 -19.63 -9.62
C CYS A 170 26.16 -18.58 -8.52
N CYS A 171 26.20 -17.29 -8.85
CA CYS A 171 26.14 -16.22 -7.86
C CYS A 171 24.76 -16.01 -7.21
N LEU A 172 23.71 -16.70 -7.67
CA LEU A 172 22.38 -16.65 -7.04
C LEU A 172 22.17 -17.75 -5.97
N ILE A 173 23.11 -18.68 -5.84
CA ILE A 173 23.09 -19.67 -4.76
C ILE A 173 23.70 -18.98 -3.54
N LYS A 174 22.86 -18.59 -2.57
CA LYS A 174 23.31 -18.31 -1.22
C LYS A 174 23.14 -19.60 -0.43
N GLU A 175 24.20 -20.07 0.22
CA GLU A 175 24.11 -21.07 1.29
C GLU A 175 23.41 -20.47 2.52
#